data_AF-A0A2D5VUS8-F1
#
_entry.id   AF-A0A2D5VUS8-F1
#
_cell.length_a   1.000
_cell.length_b   1.000
_cell.length_c   1.000
_cell.angle_alpha   90.00
_cell.angle_beta   90.00
_cell.angle_gamma   90.00
#
_symmetry.space_group_name_H-M   'P 1'
#
loop_
_entity.id
_entity.type
_entity.pdbx_description
1 polymer ?
#
loop_
_entity_poly.entity_id
_entity_poly.type
_entity_poly.pdbx_seq_one_letter_code
_entity_poly.pdbx_strand_id
1 'polypeptide(L)'
;MGADVIEIDGRLYKRVATEQSTSIQDRGPRTVTVDTGLTVYLGGAGMTGGYIHDQVNSLKAVGISGSVVGRNTEGQYVDALAGVTKHRTRIKTINGMGNTGPYVAEADWSLSSLNVSHALPRVGQFNLIGYSFGSLVAAQSALYYADKGRSIDHLVLIGSPISQEMLNESRQHPNIKNVIVLDLKDHGDPIYAGMSLVELVGSSTLLMTQMNDSTSRQEGVGHFYYGIDGESGKQRRLELARYLYDKGLR
;
A
#
# COMPACT_ATOMS: atom_id res chain seq x y z
N MET A 1 14.95 39.37 9.61
CA MET A 1 14.32 38.09 9.95
C MET A 1 12.82 38.26 9.75
N GLY A 2 12.27 37.80 8.62
CA GLY A 2 10.86 38.00 8.26
C GLY A 2 10.26 36.67 7.82
N ALA A 3 9.05 36.37 8.30
CA ALA A 3 8.44 35.05 8.26
C ALA A 3 8.17 34.55 6.82
N ASP A 4 8.77 33.39 6.46
CA ASP A 4 8.55 32.67 5.19
C ASP A 4 7.36 31.70 5.26
N VAL A 5 6.49 31.80 6.26
CA VAL A 5 5.32 30.93 6.45
C VAL A 5 4.07 31.76 6.73
N ILE A 6 3.01 31.54 5.95
CA ILE A 6 1.69 32.13 6.15
C ILE A 6 0.66 31.04 6.42
N GLU A 7 -0.30 31.31 7.29
CA GLU A 7 -1.41 30.40 7.58
C GLU A 7 -2.69 30.92 6.92
N ILE A 8 -3.34 30.07 6.12
CA ILE A 8 -4.64 30.36 5.50
C ILE A 8 -5.54 29.15 5.74
N ASP A 9 -6.73 29.37 6.30
CA ASP A 9 -7.73 28.32 6.60
C ASP A 9 -7.17 27.11 7.38
N GLY A 10 -6.29 27.37 8.36
CA GLY A 10 -5.67 26.34 9.20
C GLY A 10 -4.57 25.52 8.51
N ARG A 11 -4.10 25.95 7.33
CA ARG A 11 -3.00 25.32 6.59
C ARG A 11 -1.80 26.25 6.52
N LEU A 12 -0.61 25.69 6.74
CA LEU A 12 0.66 26.42 6.69
C LEU A 12 1.26 26.37 5.29
N TYR A 13 1.54 27.55 4.73
CA TYR A 13 2.11 27.74 3.41
C TYR A 13 3.49 28.35 3.53
N LYS A 14 4.52 27.68 3.00
CA LYS A 14 5.90 28.18 2.97
C LYS A 14 6.19 28.86 1.63
N ARG A 15 6.76 30.06 1.67
CA ARG A 15 7.18 30.80 0.48
C ARG A 15 8.33 30.06 -0.22
N VAL A 16 8.15 29.69 -1.49
CA VAL A 16 9.09 28.87 -2.28
C VAL A 16 9.80 29.61 -3.41
N ALA A 17 9.56 30.92 -3.59
CA ALA A 17 10.30 31.73 -4.56
C ALA A 17 10.45 33.19 -4.07
N THR A 18 11.63 33.76 -4.31
CA THR A 18 12.02 35.13 -3.93
C THR A 18 12.05 36.09 -5.12
N GLU A 19 11.44 35.71 -6.26
CA GLU A 19 11.45 36.58 -7.43
C GLU A 19 10.25 37.52 -7.42
N GLN A 20 10.53 38.82 -7.36
CA GLN A 20 9.54 39.86 -7.62
C GLN A 20 9.06 39.71 -9.07
N SER A 21 7.77 39.42 -9.22
CA SER A 21 7.10 39.46 -10.52
C SER A 21 7.20 40.88 -11.09
N THR A 22 8.06 41.08 -12.09
CA THR A 22 7.96 42.26 -12.95
C THR A 22 6.69 42.12 -13.76
N SER A 23 5.68 42.90 -13.41
CA SER A 23 4.42 42.94 -14.13
C SER A 23 4.70 43.27 -15.60
N ILE A 24 4.28 42.40 -16.52
CA ILE A 24 3.56 42.70 -17.78
C ILE A 24 3.64 41.55 -18.81
N GLN A 25 4.52 40.54 -18.69
CA GLN A 25 4.72 39.61 -19.83
C GLN A 25 4.17 38.18 -19.73
N ASP A 26 3.55 37.77 -18.62
CA ASP A 26 3.02 36.40 -18.54
C ASP A 26 1.68 36.35 -17.79
N ARG A 27 0.58 36.53 -18.54
CA ARG A 27 -0.81 36.46 -18.04
C ARG A 27 -1.48 35.11 -18.32
N GLY A 28 -0.74 34.12 -18.82
CA GLY A 28 -1.26 32.77 -18.97
C GLY A 28 -1.42 32.12 -17.60
N PRO A 29 -2.53 31.41 -17.32
CA PRO A 29 -2.59 30.55 -16.13
C PRO A 29 -1.45 29.54 -16.20
N ARG A 30 -0.48 29.65 -15.28
CA ARG A 30 0.57 28.65 -15.12
C ARG A 30 -0.01 27.49 -14.32
N THR A 31 0.05 26.29 -14.88
CA THR A 31 -0.33 25.07 -14.17
C THR A 31 0.59 24.88 -12.97
N VAL A 32 0.10 25.19 -11.78
CA VAL A 32 0.77 24.83 -10.53
C VAL A 32 0.43 23.38 -10.26
N THR A 33 1.33 22.46 -10.64
CA THR A 33 1.22 21.07 -10.22
C THR A 33 1.60 20.99 -8.74
N VAL A 34 0.60 20.92 -7.87
CA VAL A 34 0.81 20.58 -6.46
C VAL A 34 1.01 19.07 -6.41
N ASP A 35 2.26 18.63 -6.28
CA ASP A 35 2.58 17.23 -6.01
C ASP A 35 2.16 16.94 -4.56
N THR A 36 1.05 16.21 -4.38
CA THR A 36 0.41 15.96 -3.09
C THR A 36 0.96 14.73 -2.36
N GLY A 37 2.04 14.12 -2.87
CA GLY A 37 2.46 12.78 -2.45
C GLY A 37 1.71 11.67 -3.20
N LEU A 38 2.08 10.43 -2.91
CA LEU A 38 1.57 9.22 -3.55
C LEU A 38 1.26 8.17 -2.48
N THR A 39 0.05 7.62 -2.52
CA THR A 39 -0.34 6.46 -1.71
C THR A 39 -0.77 5.33 -2.64
N VAL A 40 -0.07 4.20 -2.65
CA VAL A 40 -0.47 3.05 -3.46
C VAL A 40 -1.20 2.05 -2.59
N TYR A 41 -2.42 1.67 -2.98
CA TYR A 41 -3.19 0.61 -2.34
C TYR A 41 -3.13 -0.68 -3.17
N LEU A 42 -2.72 -1.77 -2.53
CA LEU A 42 -2.59 -3.12 -3.09
C LEU A 42 -3.59 -4.04 -2.38
N GLY A 43 -4.58 -4.56 -3.13
CA GLY A 43 -5.58 -5.47 -2.61
C GLY A 43 -5.06 -6.90 -2.38
N GLY A 44 -5.95 -7.77 -1.89
CA GLY A 44 -5.69 -9.20 -1.73
C GLY A 44 -5.51 -9.96 -3.05
N ALA A 45 -5.43 -11.29 -2.96
CA ALA A 45 -5.16 -12.17 -4.10
C ALA A 45 -6.10 -11.89 -5.29
N GLY A 46 -5.57 -12.01 -6.51
CA GLY A 46 -6.24 -11.60 -7.74
C GLY A 46 -6.23 -10.10 -8.04
N MET A 47 -6.19 -9.21 -7.04
CA MET A 47 -6.14 -7.73 -7.19
C MET A 47 -7.16 -7.12 -8.18
N THR A 48 -8.33 -7.74 -8.34
CA THR A 48 -9.38 -7.32 -9.30
C THR A 48 -10.74 -7.00 -8.68
N GLY A 49 -10.87 -7.03 -7.34
CA GLY A 49 -12.15 -6.80 -6.65
C GLY A 49 -12.61 -5.34 -6.66
N GLY A 50 -13.93 -5.11 -6.69
CA GLY A 50 -14.54 -3.77 -6.67
C GLY A 50 -14.12 -2.95 -5.44
N TYR A 51 -13.97 -3.63 -4.29
CA TYR A 51 -13.56 -3.05 -3.02
C TYR A 51 -12.23 -2.28 -3.08
N ILE A 52 -11.34 -2.62 -4.01
CA ILE A 52 -10.02 -2.00 -4.14
C ILE A 52 -10.17 -0.54 -4.60
N HIS A 53 -11.01 -0.32 -5.60
CA HIS A 53 -11.30 1.04 -6.08
C HIS A 53 -12.08 1.84 -5.05
N ASP A 54 -13.01 1.19 -4.35
CA ASP A 54 -13.76 1.83 -3.26
C ASP A 54 -12.87 2.21 -2.07
N GLN A 55 -11.86 1.39 -1.73
CA GLN A 55 -10.87 1.73 -0.71
C GLN A 55 -10.06 2.97 -1.11
N VAL A 56 -9.59 3.04 -2.37
CA VAL A 56 -8.86 4.21 -2.87
C VAL A 56 -9.74 5.46 -2.85
N ASN A 57 -11.02 5.34 -3.20
CA ASN A 57 -11.96 6.45 -3.11
C ASN A 57 -12.18 6.89 -1.66
N SER A 58 -12.26 5.94 -0.72
CA SER A 58 -12.36 6.22 0.71
C SER A 58 -11.14 6.97 1.24
N LEU A 59 -9.93 6.56 0.82
CA LEU A 59 -8.68 7.26 1.17
C LEU A 59 -8.69 8.70 0.64
N LYS A 60 -9.11 8.92 -0.61
CA LYS A 60 -9.25 10.26 -1.19
C LYS A 60 -10.27 11.11 -0.44
N ALA A 61 -11.40 10.52 -0.06
CA ALA A 61 -12.50 11.21 0.62
C ALA A 61 -12.09 11.79 1.98
N VAL A 62 -11.11 11.19 2.65
CA VAL A 62 -10.58 11.67 3.94
C VAL A 62 -9.35 12.56 3.79
N GLY A 63 -8.92 12.88 2.56
CA GLY A 63 -7.81 13.79 2.29
C GLY A 63 -6.48 13.13 1.95
N ILE A 64 -6.44 11.81 1.75
CA ILE A 64 -5.26 11.10 1.21
C ILE A 64 -5.32 11.15 -0.31
N SER A 65 -5.16 12.35 -0.88
CA SER A 65 -5.58 12.67 -2.26
C SER A 65 -4.77 11.97 -3.35
N GLY A 66 -3.49 11.69 -3.08
CA GLY A 66 -2.58 10.98 -3.99
C GLY A 66 -2.81 9.47 -4.08
N SER A 67 -3.96 8.96 -3.62
CA SER A 67 -4.22 7.52 -3.56
C SER A 67 -4.47 6.90 -4.93
N VAL A 68 -3.83 5.76 -5.23
CA VAL A 68 -3.98 5.02 -6.49
C VAL A 68 -4.04 3.52 -6.24
N VAL A 69 -4.57 2.78 -7.21
CA VAL A 69 -4.57 1.31 -7.20
C VAL A 69 -3.26 0.80 -7.80
N GLY A 70 -2.56 -0.08 -7.07
CA GLY A 70 -1.50 -0.91 -7.63
C GLY A 70 -2.03 -2.30 -7.99
N ARG A 71 -1.39 -2.95 -8.97
CA ARG A 71 -1.71 -4.30 -9.41
C ARG A 71 -0.44 -5.11 -9.65
N ASN A 72 -0.32 -6.24 -8.96
CA ASN A 72 0.66 -7.27 -9.23
C ASN A 72 -0.06 -8.61 -9.11
N THR A 73 -0.38 -9.21 -10.26
CA THR A 73 -1.27 -10.37 -10.33
C THR A 73 -0.44 -11.64 -10.46
N GLU A 74 -0.57 -12.56 -9.51
CA GLU A 74 -0.08 -13.94 -9.68
C GLU A 74 -1.22 -14.97 -9.86
N GLY A 75 -2.49 -14.55 -10.01
CA GLY A 75 -3.65 -15.47 -10.12
C GLY A 75 -4.59 -15.40 -8.90
N GLN A 76 -5.70 -16.15 -8.91
CA GLN A 76 -6.81 -15.94 -7.95
C GLN A 76 -6.88 -16.87 -6.73
N TYR A 77 -6.42 -18.13 -6.76
CA TYR A 77 -6.70 -19.07 -5.65
C TYR A 77 -5.60 -20.08 -5.34
N VAL A 78 -5.22 -20.94 -6.30
CA VAL A 78 -4.15 -21.93 -6.07
C VAL A 78 -2.78 -21.22 -6.01
N ASP A 79 -2.65 -20.14 -6.76
CA ASP A 79 -1.53 -19.21 -6.71
C ASP A 79 -1.53 -18.33 -5.45
N ALA A 80 -2.63 -18.25 -4.69
CA ALA A 80 -2.68 -17.40 -3.50
C ALA A 80 -1.87 -18.02 -2.36
N LEU A 81 -2.00 -19.34 -2.09
CA LEU A 81 -1.17 -20.00 -1.07
C LEU A 81 0.29 -20.12 -1.51
N ALA A 82 0.52 -20.49 -2.77
CA ALA A 82 1.87 -20.57 -3.34
C ALA A 82 2.54 -19.18 -3.38
N GLY A 83 1.82 -18.17 -3.83
CA GLY A 83 2.24 -16.77 -3.88
C GLY A 83 2.48 -16.20 -2.49
N VAL A 84 1.60 -16.43 -1.52
CA VAL A 84 1.84 -16.02 -0.13
C VAL A 84 3.08 -16.71 0.44
N THR A 85 3.23 -18.02 0.21
CA THR A 85 4.42 -18.77 0.68
C THR A 85 5.71 -18.24 0.04
N LYS A 86 5.67 -17.87 -1.24
CA LYS A 86 6.78 -17.30 -2.00
C LYS A 86 7.13 -15.89 -1.53
N HIS A 87 6.14 -15.01 -1.37
CA HIS A 87 6.34 -13.57 -1.18
C HIS A 87 6.37 -13.12 0.27
N ARG A 88 6.07 -14.00 1.24
CA ARG A 88 6.13 -13.67 2.67
C ARG A 88 7.53 -13.37 3.19
N THR A 89 8.55 -13.82 2.46
CA THR A 89 9.97 -13.51 2.70
C THR A 89 10.49 -12.55 1.63
N ARG A 90 11.49 -11.75 1.97
CA ARG A 90 12.09 -10.78 1.03
C ARG A 90 12.64 -11.47 -0.21
N ILE A 91 12.30 -10.94 -1.40
CA ILE A 91 12.84 -11.40 -2.68
C ILE A 91 13.65 -10.27 -3.31
N LYS A 92 14.98 -10.39 -3.25
CA LYS A 92 15.90 -9.41 -3.89
C LYS A 92 16.27 -9.80 -5.31
N THR A 93 16.32 -11.10 -5.61
CA THR A 93 16.73 -11.61 -6.91
C THR A 93 15.82 -12.73 -7.39
N ILE A 94 15.72 -12.85 -8.71
CA ILE A 94 15.02 -13.92 -9.41
C ILE A 94 16.07 -14.72 -10.17
N ASN A 95 16.08 -16.03 -9.95
CA ASN A 95 16.91 -16.97 -10.69
C ASN A 95 16.06 -17.65 -11.77
N GLY A 96 16.61 -17.82 -12.96
CA GLY A 96 15.91 -18.51 -14.05
C GLY A 96 16.85 -19.11 -15.08
N MET A 97 16.25 -19.70 -16.11
CA MET A 97 16.97 -20.28 -17.24
C MET A 97 16.56 -19.54 -18.51
N GLY A 98 17.53 -18.94 -19.20
CA GLY A 98 17.34 -18.28 -20.49
C GLY A 98 18.01 -19.07 -21.62
N ASN A 99 17.90 -18.54 -22.84
CA ASN A 99 18.50 -19.15 -24.03
C ASN A 99 20.04 -19.20 -23.99
N THR A 100 20.67 -18.42 -23.10
CA THR A 100 22.13 -18.36 -22.90
C THR A 100 22.60 -19.05 -21.62
N GLY A 101 21.72 -19.78 -20.94
CA GLY A 101 22.01 -20.44 -19.66
C GLY A 101 21.32 -19.78 -18.46
N PRO A 102 21.74 -20.14 -17.23
CA PRO A 102 21.13 -19.62 -16.01
C PRO A 102 21.40 -18.13 -15.86
N TYR A 103 20.40 -17.39 -15.38
CA TYR A 103 20.52 -15.97 -15.09
C TYR A 103 20.08 -15.65 -13.65
N VAL A 104 20.62 -14.54 -13.15
CA VAL A 104 20.20 -13.90 -11.90
C VAL A 104 19.87 -12.46 -12.23
N ALA A 105 18.65 -12.02 -11.94
CA ALA A 105 18.21 -10.65 -12.12
C ALA A 105 17.72 -10.08 -10.79
N GLU A 106 17.83 -8.77 -10.59
CA GLU A 106 17.17 -8.07 -9.48
C GLU A 106 15.65 -8.24 -9.64
N ALA A 107 14.96 -8.57 -8.55
CA ALA A 107 13.51 -8.62 -8.56
C ALA A 107 12.94 -7.21 -8.69
N ASP A 108 12.10 -6.98 -9.70
CA ASP A 108 11.52 -5.66 -9.97
C ASP A 108 10.21 -5.46 -9.20
N TRP A 109 10.29 -4.66 -8.14
CA TRP A 109 9.13 -4.23 -7.33
C TRP A 109 8.81 -2.74 -7.50
N SER A 110 9.19 -2.16 -8.64
CA SER A 110 8.90 -0.78 -9.01
C SER A 110 7.42 -0.51 -9.21
N LEU A 111 7.00 0.75 -9.10
CA LEU A 111 5.65 1.20 -9.43
C LEU A 111 5.20 0.75 -10.83
N SER A 112 6.11 0.74 -11.82
CA SER A 112 5.81 0.22 -13.15
C SER A 112 5.48 -1.27 -13.15
N SER A 113 6.20 -2.11 -12.38
CA SER A 113 5.86 -3.53 -12.26
C SER A 113 4.55 -3.76 -11.49
N LEU A 114 4.14 -2.78 -10.69
CA LEU A 114 2.83 -2.72 -10.03
C LEU A 114 1.74 -2.05 -10.89
N ASN A 115 1.99 -1.78 -12.17
CA ASN A 115 1.08 -1.09 -13.09
C ASN A 115 0.60 0.29 -12.55
N VAL A 116 1.45 0.98 -11.81
CA VAL A 116 1.25 2.35 -11.34
C VAL A 116 2.06 3.28 -12.23
N SER A 117 1.35 4.07 -13.04
CA SER A 117 1.97 5.05 -13.96
C SER A 117 2.35 6.39 -13.28
N HIS A 118 2.04 6.55 -12.00
CA HIS A 118 2.41 7.75 -11.26
C HIS A 118 3.93 7.81 -11.05
N ALA A 119 4.51 8.99 -11.28
CA ALA A 119 5.89 9.24 -10.93
C ALA A 119 6.05 9.18 -9.40
N LEU A 120 7.25 8.81 -8.94
CA LEU A 120 7.59 8.94 -7.53
C LEU A 120 7.45 10.41 -7.10
N PRO A 121 6.83 10.67 -5.94
CA PRO A 121 6.64 12.04 -5.46
C PRO A 121 8.01 12.69 -5.17
N ARG A 122 8.17 13.95 -5.59
CA ARG A 122 9.34 14.77 -5.27
C ARG A 122 9.11 15.54 -3.96
N VAL A 123 7.85 15.86 -3.68
CA VAL A 123 7.38 16.48 -2.44
C VAL A 123 6.14 15.73 -1.96
N GLY A 124 5.83 15.83 -0.65
CA GLY A 124 4.76 15.05 -0.03
C GLY A 124 5.18 13.65 0.39
N GLN A 125 4.22 12.86 0.85
CA GLN A 125 4.47 11.51 1.37
C GLN A 125 4.56 10.47 0.25
N PHE A 126 5.35 9.42 0.46
CA PHE A 126 5.25 8.18 -0.32
C PHE A 126 4.82 7.03 0.59
N ASN A 127 3.59 6.57 0.38
CA ASN A 127 2.94 5.55 1.21
C ASN A 127 2.61 4.31 0.40
N LEU A 128 2.72 3.15 1.03
CA LEU A 128 2.33 1.86 0.46
C LEU A 128 1.39 1.17 1.45
N ILE A 129 0.19 0.83 1.01
CA ILE A 129 -0.83 0.12 1.79
C ILE A 129 -1.10 -1.20 1.10
N GLY A 130 -1.02 -2.30 1.85
CA GLY A 130 -1.36 -3.60 1.32
C GLY A 130 -2.26 -4.40 2.25
N TYR A 131 -3.24 -5.08 1.66
CA TYR A 131 -4.21 -5.92 2.34
C TYR A 131 -4.05 -7.37 1.89
N SER A 132 -4.02 -8.31 2.84
CA SER A 132 -3.83 -9.74 2.55
C SER A 132 -2.57 -9.95 1.69
N PHE A 133 -2.65 -10.68 0.57
CA PHE A 133 -1.55 -10.81 -0.39
C PHE A 133 -0.90 -9.46 -0.79
N GLY A 134 -1.70 -8.40 -0.94
CA GLY A 134 -1.18 -7.08 -1.30
C GLY A 134 -0.23 -6.49 -0.26
N SER A 135 -0.31 -6.90 1.01
CA SER A 135 0.64 -6.48 2.05
C SER A 135 2.04 -7.00 1.79
N LEU A 136 2.17 -8.19 1.19
CA LEU A 136 3.45 -8.76 0.80
C LEU A 136 4.07 -7.94 -0.32
N VAL A 137 3.28 -7.64 -1.36
CA VAL A 137 3.69 -6.80 -2.49
C VAL A 137 4.07 -5.40 -2.02
N ALA A 138 3.29 -4.80 -1.11
CA ALA A 138 3.57 -3.51 -0.52
C ALA A 138 4.91 -3.52 0.23
N ALA A 139 5.17 -4.55 1.04
CA ALA A 139 6.41 -4.68 1.78
C ALA A 139 7.63 -4.91 0.86
N GLN A 140 7.50 -5.72 -0.20
CA GLN A 140 8.56 -5.92 -1.18
C GLN A 140 8.89 -4.59 -1.89
N SER A 141 7.87 -3.85 -2.33
CA SER A 141 8.05 -2.55 -2.99
C SER A 141 8.62 -1.49 -2.05
N ALA A 142 8.19 -1.47 -0.79
CA ALA A 142 8.74 -0.57 0.22
C ALA A 142 10.24 -0.80 0.40
N LEU A 143 10.65 -2.06 0.62
CA LEU A 143 12.04 -2.44 0.78
C LEU A 143 12.87 -2.19 -0.50
N TYR A 144 12.30 -2.45 -1.68
CA TYR A 144 12.94 -2.17 -2.97
C TYR A 144 13.28 -0.69 -3.14
N TYR A 145 12.34 0.21 -2.84
CA TYR A 145 12.58 1.64 -2.91
C TYR A 145 13.47 2.15 -1.79
N ALA A 146 13.30 1.60 -0.58
CA ALA A 146 14.09 1.96 0.59
C ALA A 146 15.58 1.61 0.40
N ASP A 147 15.91 0.45 -0.18
CA ASP A 147 17.28 0.07 -0.55
C ASP A 147 17.90 1.06 -1.57
N LYS A 148 17.08 1.68 -2.42
CA LYS A 148 17.51 2.68 -3.42
C LYS A 148 17.55 4.11 -2.86
N GLY A 149 17.52 4.25 -1.54
CA GLY A 149 17.61 5.55 -0.86
C GLY A 149 16.32 6.38 -0.90
N ARG A 150 15.19 5.82 -1.35
CA ARG A 150 13.91 6.50 -1.33
C ARG A 150 13.25 6.32 0.03
N SER A 151 12.81 7.41 0.62
CA SER A 151 12.05 7.35 1.85
C SER A 151 10.62 6.89 1.59
N ILE A 152 10.16 5.92 2.37
CA ILE A 152 8.77 5.50 2.50
C ILE A 152 8.24 6.08 3.80
N ASP A 153 7.22 6.93 3.73
CA ASP A 153 6.67 7.60 4.90
C ASP A 153 5.82 6.64 5.74
N HIS A 154 4.99 5.83 5.07
CA HIS A 154 4.15 4.82 5.71
C HIS A 154 4.09 3.53 4.88
N LEU A 155 4.42 2.41 5.52
CA LEU A 155 4.09 1.07 5.04
C LEU A 155 2.97 0.50 5.92
N VAL A 156 1.81 0.23 5.34
CA VAL A 156 0.63 -0.28 6.05
C VAL A 156 0.35 -1.73 5.64
N LEU A 157 0.29 -2.62 6.63
CA LEU A 157 0.16 -4.06 6.47
C LEU A 157 -1.14 -4.54 7.14
N ILE A 158 -2.17 -4.84 6.35
CA ILE A 158 -3.51 -5.21 6.84
C ILE A 158 -3.75 -6.69 6.61
N GLY A 159 -4.09 -7.45 7.66
CA GLY A 159 -4.29 -8.91 7.57
C GLY A 159 -3.11 -9.58 6.88
N SER A 160 -1.89 -9.24 7.30
CA SER A 160 -0.69 -9.48 6.50
C SER A 160 -0.03 -10.82 6.86
N PRO A 161 0.13 -11.77 5.92
CA PRO A 161 0.85 -13.02 6.17
C PRO A 161 2.38 -12.89 6.04
N ILE A 162 2.92 -11.68 6.21
CA ILE A 162 4.36 -11.38 6.12
C ILE A 162 5.15 -12.18 7.17
N SER A 163 6.33 -12.68 6.81
CA SER A 163 7.20 -13.38 7.76
C SER A 163 7.73 -12.43 8.83
N GLN A 164 8.11 -12.99 9.99
CA GLN A 164 8.74 -12.22 11.06
C GLN A 164 10.03 -11.53 10.60
N GLU A 165 10.81 -12.20 9.75
CA GLU A 165 12.06 -11.69 9.19
C GLU A 165 11.82 -10.43 8.34
N MET A 166 10.93 -10.51 7.35
CA MET A 166 10.64 -9.39 6.45
C MET A 166 9.92 -8.25 7.18
N LEU A 167 9.10 -8.56 8.20
CA LEU A 167 8.50 -7.56 9.08
C LEU A 167 9.57 -6.80 9.90
N ASN A 168 10.54 -7.53 10.47
CA ASN A 168 11.64 -6.92 11.22
C ASN A 168 12.49 -6.04 10.30
N GLU A 169 12.82 -6.54 9.10
CA GLU A 169 13.56 -5.79 8.11
C GLU A 169 12.82 -4.49 7.72
N SER A 170 11.52 -4.57 7.47
CA SER A 170 10.69 -3.40 7.15
C SER A 170 10.68 -2.36 8.28
N ARG A 171 10.61 -2.82 9.55
CA ARG A 171 10.59 -1.94 10.73
C ARG A 171 11.94 -1.30 11.05
N GLN A 172 13.03 -1.99 10.72
CA GLN A 172 14.39 -1.56 11.04
C GLN A 172 15.05 -0.78 9.90
N HIS A 173 14.47 -0.81 8.70
CA HIS A 173 15.04 -0.14 7.55
C HIS A 173 15.00 1.39 7.73
N PRO A 174 16.14 2.12 7.67
CA PRO A 174 16.21 3.55 8.02
C PRO A 174 15.38 4.46 7.10
N ASN A 175 15.12 4.02 5.86
CA ASN A 175 14.31 4.75 4.90
C ASN A 175 12.80 4.44 4.98
N ILE A 176 12.35 3.49 5.81
CA ILE A 176 10.92 3.23 6.06
C ILE A 176 10.56 3.85 7.41
N LYS A 177 9.90 5.01 7.40
CA LYS A 177 9.70 5.81 8.61
C LYS A 177 8.69 5.19 9.57
N ASN A 178 7.59 4.67 9.05
CA ASN A 178 6.53 4.08 9.85
C ASN A 178 6.03 2.79 9.23
N VAL A 179 5.94 1.73 10.05
CA VAL A 179 5.28 0.47 9.67
C VAL A 179 4.05 0.29 10.55
N ILE A 180 2.87 0.40 9.94
CA ILE A 180 1.57 0.23 10.60
C ILE A 180 1.07 -1.17 10.32
N VAL A 181 0.89 -1.97 11.37
CA VAL A 181 0.32 -3.32 11.28
C VAL A 181 -1.11 -3.29 11.78
N LEU A 182 -2.04 -3.82 10.98
CA LEU A 182 -3.44 -4.01 11.34
C LEU A 182 -3.78 -5.50 11.22
N ASP A 183 -3.67 -6.23 12.32
CA ASP A 183 -4.18 -7.60 12.41
C ASP A 183 -5.69 -7.56 12.64
N LEU A 184 -6.44 -8.42 11.96
CA LEU A 184 -7.91 -8.42 12.00
C LEU A 184 -8.46 -9.46 13.00
N LYS A 185 -7.75 -9.69 14.10
CA LYS A 185 -8.07 -10.72 15.11
C LYS A 185 -9.45 -10.51 15.72
N ASP A 186 -9.84 -9.26 15.96
CA ASP A 186 -11.16 -8.91 16.50
C ASP A 186 -12.31 -9.22 15.53
N HIS A 187 -11.99 -9.48 14.26
CA HIS A 187 -12.93 -9.93 13.24
C HIS A 187 -12.85 -11.45 12.98
N GLY A 188 -11.99 -12.17 13.71
CA GLY A 188 -11.77 -13.61 13.59
C GLY A 188 -10.72 -14.00 12.54
N ASP A 189 -9.96 -13.06 11.98
CA ASP A 189 -8.88 -13.39 11.04
C ASP A 189 -7.73 -14.15 11.72
N PRO A 190 -7.38 -15.36 11.27
CA PRO A 190 -6.22 -16.08 11.79
C PRO A 190 -4.87 -15.54 11.28
N ILE A 191 -4.87 -14.72 10.22
CA ILE A 191 -3.66 -14.14 9.64
C ILE A 191 -3.20 -12.92 10.44
N TYR A 192 -1.91 -12.87 10.77
CA TYR A 192 -1.29 -11.73 11.42
C TYR A 192 0.16 -11.55 10.98
N ALA A 193 0.65 -10.31 11.09
CA ALA A 193 2.01 -9.99 10.65
C ALA A 193 3.05 -10.66 11.56
N GLY A 194 4.04 -11.32 10.94
CA GLY A 194 5.07 -12.05 11.66
C GLY A 194 4.73 -13.52 11.92
N MET A 195 3.55 -14.00 11.51
CA MET A 195 3.18 -15.41 11.65
C MET A 195 4.16 -16.34 10.95
N SER A 196 4.35 -17.55 11.49
CA SER A 196 5.17 -18.60 10.89
C SER A 196 4.47 -19.25 9.69
N LEU A 197 5.23 -20.01 8.89
CA LEU A 197 4.66 -20.77 7.77
C LEU A 197 3.71 -21.87 8.27
N VAL A 198 4.02 -22.49 9.42
CA VAL A 198 3.19 -23.55 10.01
C VAL A 198 1.83 -22.99 10.44
N GLU A 199 1.81 -21.84 11.10
CA GLU A 199 0.57 -21.14 11.48
C GLU A 199 -0.25 -20.75 10.25
N LEU A 200 0.41 -20.26 9.19
CA LEU A 200 -0.25 -19.91 7.94
C LEU A 200 -0.93 -21.13 7.30
N VAL A 201 -0.19 -22.24 7.15
CA VAL A 201 -0.72 -23.48 6.57
C VAL A 201 -1.87 -24.03 7.44
N GLY A 202 -1.72 -24.00 8.76
CA GLY A 202 -2.77 -24.41 9.71
C GLY A 202 -4.04 -23.56 9.63
N SER A 203 -3.94 -22.32 9.16
CA SER A 203 -5.08 -21.39 9.01
C SER A 203 -5.89 -21.61 7.73
N SER A 204 -5.36 -22.38 6.77
CA SER A 204 -5.94 -22.53 5.42
C SER A 204 -7.41 -22.97 5.42
N THR A 205 -7.78 -23.97 6.22
CA THR A 205 -9.17 -24.44 6.32
C THR A 205 -10.12 -23.35 6.82
N LEU A 206 -9.73 -22.62 7.87
CA LEU A 206 -10.54 -21.52 8.41
C LEU A 206 -10.70 -20.39 7.39
N LEU A 207 -9.65 -20.06 6.65
CA LEU A 207 -9.71 -19.07 5.58
C LEU A 207 -10.69 -19.47 4.49
N MET A 208 -10.69 -20.73 4.05
CA MET A 208 -11.68 -21.22 3.08
C MET A 208 -13.11 -21.08 3.61
N THR A 209 -13.36 -21.42 4.88
CA THR A 209 -14.67 -21.23 5.51
C THR A 209 -15.07 -19.76 5.54
N GLN A 210 -14.19 -18.86 5.99
CA GLN A 210 -14.45 -17.42 6.06
C GLN A 210 -14.74 -16.81 4.69
N MET A 211 -14.09 -17.31 3.65
CA MET A 211 -14.29 -16.90 2.27
C MET A 211 -15.67 -17.29 1.75
N ASN A 212 -16.07 -18.55 2.00
CA ASN A 212 -17.39 -19.07 1.64
C ASN A 212 -18.50 -18.36 2.40
N ASP A 213 -18.32 -18.13 3.71
CA ASP A 213 -19.25 -17.36 4.52
C ASP A 213 -19.37 -15.92 4.01
N SER A 214 -18.24 -15.28 3.71
CA SER A 214 -18.25 -13.89 3.25
C SER A 214 -18.94 -13.74 1.90
N THR A 215 -18.74 -14.71 1.00
CA THR A 215 -19.38 -14.74 -0.32
C THR A 215 -20.88 -15.03 -0.21
N SER A 216 -21.26 -16.05 0.56
CA SER A 216 -22.66 -16.46 0.70
C SER A 216 -23.52 -15.43 1.42
N ARG A 217 -22.97 -14.74 2.43
CA ARG A 217 -23.68 -13.73 3.23
C ARG A 217 -23.56 -12.32 2.65
N GLN A 218 -22.71 -12.12 1.65
CA GLN A 218 -22.34 -10.79 1.13
C GLN A 218 -21.89 -9.84 2.24
N GLU A 219 -21.13 -10.37 3.20
CA GLU A 219 -20.62 -9.63 4.35
C GLU A 219 -19.15 -10.01 4.59
N GLY A 220 -18.27 -9.04 4.86
CA GLY A 220 -16.87 -9.36 5.17
C GLY A 220 -16.72 -10.03 6.54
N VAL A 221 -16.17 -11.25 6.56
CA VAL A 221 -15.90 -12.02 7.79
C VAL A 221 -14.41 -12.37 7.86
N GLY A 222 -13.83 -12.28 9.06
CA GLY A 222 -12.44 -12.70 9.32
C GLY A 222 -11.46 -12.01 8.39
N HIS A 223 -10.66 -12.81 7.70
CA HIS A 223 -9.65 -12.30 6.77
C HIS A 223 -10.23 -11.43 5.66
N PHE A 224 -11.49 -11.63 5.28
CA PHE A 224 -12.17 -10.95 4.17
C PHE A 224 -12.95 -9.71 4.61
N TYR A 225 -12.74 -9.22 5.84
CA TYR A 225 -13.50 -8.13 6.44
C TYR A 225 -13.66 -6.87 5.56
N TYR A 226 -12.59 -6.47 4.84
CA TYR A 226 -12.60 -5.33 3.91
C TYR A 226 -12.82 -5.72 2.44
N GLY A 227 -12.77 -7.02 2.12
CA GLY A 227 -12.74 -7.55 0.76
C GLY A 227 -14.10 -7.77 0.10
N ILE A 228 -15.20 -7.42 0.76
CA ILE A 228 -16.57 -7.60 0.25
C ILE A 228 -17.17 -6.24 -0.15
N ASP A 229 -17.83 -6.22 -1.30
CA ASP A 229 -18.56 -5.05 -1.81
C ASP A 229 -19.89 -4.84 -1.07
N GLY A 230 -20.56 -3.71 -1.31
CA GLY A 230 -21.81 -3.35 -0.63
C GLY A 230 -21.62 -2.30 0.46
N GLU A 231 -22.73 -1.84 1.04
CA GLU A 231 -22.75 -0.63 1.87
C GLU A 231 -21.97 -0.79 3.19
N SER A 232 -22.10 -1.96 3.84
CA SER A 232 -21.29 -2.29 5.03
C SER A 232 -19.79 -2.29 4.71
N GLY A 233 -19.40 -2.84 3.55
CA GLY A 233 -18.03 -2.80 3.06
C GLY A 233 -17.52 -1.38 2.85
N LYS A 234 -18.32 -0.50 2.22
CA LYS A 234 -17.95 0.91 2.01
C LYS A 234 -17.72 1.63 3.34
N GLN A 235 -18.63 1.42 4.30
CA GLN A 235 -18.50 2.05 5.61
C GLN A 235 -17.21 1.60 6.31
N ARG A 236 -16.92 0.28 6.33
CA ARG A 236 -15.67 -0.26 6.92
C ARG A 236 -14.43 0.33 6.26
N ARG A 237 -14.42 0.44 4.93
CA ARG A 237 -13.28 1.01 4.18
C ARG A 237 -13.10 2.51 4.40
N LEU A 238 -14.20 3.25 4.61
CA LEU A 238 -14.17 4.66 5.02
C LEU A 238 -13.65 4.82 6.45
N GLU A 239 -14.06 3.97 7.37
CA GLU A 239 -13.56 3.95 8.75
C GLU A 239 -12.06 3.63 8.79
N LEU A 240 -11.63 2.63 8.02
CA LEU A 240 -10.20 2.33 7.83
C LEU A 240 -9.45 3.54 7.25
N ALA A 241 -10.01 4.22 6.25
CA ALA A 241 -9.38 5.40 5.67
C ALA A 241 -9.21 6.52 6.70
N ARG A 242 -10.24 6.81 7.51
CA ARG A 242 -10.17 7.79 8.61
C ARG A 242 -9.11 7.41 9.63
N TYR A 243 -9.09 6.15 10.05
CA TYR A 243 -8.06 5.64 10.96
C TYR A 243 -6.64 5.88 10.40
N LEU A 244 -6.41 5.58 9.13
CA LEU A 244 -5.09 5.78 8.50
C LEU A 244 -4.74 7.27 8.37
N TYR A 245 -5.71 8.12 8.04
CA TYR A 245 -5.51 9.57 8.06
C TYR A 245 -5.12 10.08 9.46
N ASP A 246 -5.78 9.57 10.50
CA ASP A 246 -5.46 9.92 11.90
C ASP A 246 -4.07 9.41 12.32
N LYS A 247 -3.57 8.34 11.69
CA LYS A 247 -2.17 7.88 11.82
C LYS A 247 -1.16 8.71 11.03
N GLY A 248 -1.61 9.74 10.31
CA GLY A 248 -0.74 10.72 9.66
C GLY A 248 -0.51 10.48 8.17
N LEU A 249 -1.26 9.59 7.53
CA LEU A 249 -1.24 9.46 6.07
C LEU A 249 -1.90 10.68 5.42
N ARG A 250 -1.32 11.19 4.33
CA ARG A 250 -1.78 12.35 3.56
C ARG A 250 -1.64 12.09 2.06
#